data_AF-A0A3D0H3W4-F1
#
_entry.id   AF-A0A3D0H3W4-F1
#
_cell.length_a   1.000
_cell.length_b   1.000
_cell.length_c   1.000
_cell.angle_alpha   90.00
_cell.angle_beta   90.00
_cell.angle_gamma   90.00
#
_symmetry.space_group_name_H-M   'P 1'
#
loop_
_entity.id
_entity.type
_entity.pdbx_description
1 polymer ?
#
loop_
_entity_poly.entity_id
_entity_poly.type
_entity_poly.pdbx_seq_one_letter_code
_entity_poly.pdbx_strand_id
1 'polypeptide(L)'
;LCSHCKEYYTPTEDEIDQLVKAYGPDLFTESGINRAECQLCRPVGCDKCGGTGYKGRTGIHELLVATNPMKQRIAKRADVPEIRALAIQEG
;
A
#
# COMPACT_ATOMS: atom_id res chain seq x y z
N LEU A 1 3.06 -10.42 9.09
CA LEU A 1 3.67 -11.76 8.93
C LEU A 1 4.53 -12.08 10.13
N CYS A 2 4.69 -13.37 10.47
CA CYS A 2 5.64 -13.81 11.49
C CYS A 2 7.09 -13.67 10.98
N SER A 3 7.96 -13.03 11.77
CA SER A 3 9.37 -12.83 11.42
C SER A 3 10.20 -14.12 11.38
N HIS A 4 9.72 -15.20 11.99
CA HIS A 4 10.46 -16.47 12.08
C HIS A 4 10.15 -17.45 10.95
N CYS A 5 9.01 -17.32 10.28
CA CYS A 5 8.55 -18.31 9.31
C CYS A 5 7.94 -17.68 8.04
N LYS A 6 8.15 -16.39 7.78
CA LYS A 6 7.75 -15.81 6.49
C LYS A 6 8.62 -16.41 5.38
N GLU A 7 8.02 -16.67 4.23
CA GLU A 7 8.71 -17.17 3.04
C GLU A 7 8.68 -16.11 1.94
N TYR A 8 9.81 -15.91 1.27
CA TYR A 8 9.91 -15.06 0.09
C TYR A 8 9.55 -15.85 -1.16
N TYR A 9 8.79 -15.26 -2.07
CA TYR A 9 8.46 -15.86 -3.36
C TYR A 9 8.41 -14.81 -4.46
N THR A 10 8.62 -15.27 -5.70
CA THR A 10 8.39 -14.46 -6.89
C THR A 10 6.89 -14.48 -7.20
N PRO A 11 6.21 -13.31 -7.20
CA PRO A 11 4.80 -13.24 -7.51
C PRO A 11 4.51 -13.65 -8.95
N THR A 12 3.31 -14.17 -9.20
CA THR A 12 2.83 -14.46 -10.55
C THR A 12 2.52 -13.17 -11.32
N GLU A 13 2.40 -13.28 -12.65
CA GLU A 13 1.98 -12.14 -13.47
C GLU A 13 0.62 -11.59 -13.03
N ASP A 14 -0.33 -12.47 -12.67
CA ASP A 14 -1.64 -12.08 -12.15
C ASP A 14 -1.54 -11.28 -10.84
N GLU A 15 -0.66 -11.67 -9.91
CA GLU A 15 -0.45 -10.93 -8.66
C GLU A 15 0.18 -9.56 -8.93
N ILE A 16 1.14 -9.48 -9.85
CA ILE A 16 1.71 -8.21 -10.29
C ILE A 16 0.64 -7.31 -10.92
N ASP A 17 -0.22 -7.86 -11.78
CA ASP A 17 -1.26 -7.09 -12.45
C ASP A 17 -2.34 -6.60 -11.47
N GLN A 18 -2.63 -7.36 -10.41
CA GLN A 18 -3.46 -6.90 -9.31
C GLN A 18 -2.84 -5.69 -8.58
N LEU A 19 -1.52 -5.71 -8.35
CA LEU A 19 -0.81 -4.57 -7.76
C LEU A 19 -0.86 -3.35 -8.67
N VAL A 20 -0.59 -3.51 -9.96
CA VAL A 20 -0.67 -2.42 -10.96
C VAL A 20 -2.08 -1.82 -10.98
N LYS A 21 -3.12 -2.66 -10.96
CA LYS A 21 -4.51 -2.19 -10.93
C LYS A 21 -4.86 -1.45 -9.64
N ALA A 22 -4.34 -1.90 -8.50
CA ALA A 22 -4.60 -1.28 -7.20
C ALA A 22 -3.92 0.08 -7.03
N TYR A 23 -2.67 0.19 -7.50
CA TYR A 23 -1.89 1.44 -7.43
C TYR A 23 -2.29 2.41 -8.57
N GLY A 24 -2.73 1.88 -9.70
CA GLY A 24 -2.80 2.62 -10.97
C GLY A 24 -1.45 2.54 -11.70
N PRO A 25 -1.45 2.52 -13.05
CA PRO A 25 -0.24 2.27 -13.84
C PRO A 25 0.85 3.33 -13.63
N ASP A 26 0.47 4.60 -13.48
CA ASP A 26 1.42 5.70 -13.30
C ASP A 26 2.11 5.59 -11.93
N LEU A 27 1.34 5.47 -10.85
CA LEU A 27 1.88 5.34 -9.48
C LEU A 27 2.67 4.04 -9.28
N PHE A 28 2.26 2.93 -9.91
CA PHE A 28 3.03 1.69 -9.87
C PHE A 28 4.40 1.87 -10.52
N THR A 29 4.47 2.60 -11.63
CA THR A 29 5.74 2.89 -12.32
C THR A 29 6.63 3.80 -11.47
N GLU A 30 6.07 4.83 -10.85
CA GLU A 30 6.79 5.74 -9.95
C GLU A 30 7.26 5.07 -8.65
N SER A 31 6.61 3.98 -8.22
CA SER A 31 6.99 3.23 -7.01
C SER A 31 8.39 2.59 -7.08
N GLY A 32 8.97 2.46 -8.28
CA GLY A 32 10.26 1.82 -8.50
C GLY A 32 10.24 0.29 -8.36
N ILE A 33 9.06 -0.33 -8.24
CA ILE A 33 8.92 -1.78 -8.19
C ILE A 33 9.23 -2.37 -9.58
N ASN A 34 10.36 -3.08 -9.67
CA ASN A 34 10.70 -3.84 -10.87
C ASN A 34 9.89 -5.14 -10.93
N ARG A 35 9.08 -5.32 -11.98
CA ARG A 35 8.25 -6.52 -12.17
C ARG A 35 9.06 -7.82 -12.16
N ALA A 36 10.28 -7.81 -12.71
CA ALA A 36 11.13 -9.01 -12.83
C ALA A 36 11.86 -9.37 -11.52
N GLU A 37 12.05 -8.40 -10.63
CA GLU A 37 12.83 -8.56 -9.39
C GLU A 37 11.95 -8.48 -8.13
N CYS A 38 10.64 -8.25 -8.30
CA CYS A 38 9.69 -8.15 -7.21
C CYS A 38 9.67 -9.45 -6.39
N GLN A 39 9.80 -9.32 -5.07
CA GLN A 39 9.63 -10.43 -4.14
C GLN A 39 8.56 -10.07 -3.12
N LEU A 40 7.58 -10.97 -2.97
CA LEU A 40 6.57 -10.87 -1.94
C LEU A 40 6.84 -11.87 -0.82
N CYS A 41 6.17 -11.68 0.31
CA CYS A 41 6.26 -12.57 1.45
C CYS A 41 4.89 -13.20 1.74
N ARG A 42 4.88 -14.51 2.05
CA ARG A 42 3.66 -15.25 2.42
C ARG A 42 3.80 -15.96 3.77
N PRO A 43 2.68 -16.26 4.46
CA PRO A 43 2.70 -16.99 5.72
C PRO A 43 2.99 -18.49 5.49
N VAL A 44 3.80 -19.10 6.36
CA VAL A 44 3.99 -20.56 6.42
C VAL A 44 3.36 -21.16 7.68
N GLY A 45 3.67 -20.60 8.85
CA GLY A 45 3.23 -21.13 10.15
C GLY A 45 4.34 -21.83 10.91
N CYS A 46 4.44 -21.57 12.21
CA CYS A 46 5.37 -22.23 13.13
C CYS A 46 4.87 -22.09 14.58
N ASP A 47 5.53 -22.79 15.51
CA ASP A 47 5.16 -22.76 16.93
C ASP A 47 5.20 -21.34 17.53
N LYS A 48 6.12 -20.49 17.08
CA LYS A 48 6.27 -19.12 17.58
C LYS A 48 5.12 -18.18 17.22
N CYS A 49 4.30 -18.55 16.23
CA CYS A 49 3.09 -17.81 15.81
C CYS A 49 1.81 -18.64 15.96
N GLY A 50 1.85 -19.78 16.66
CA GLY A 50 0.70 -20.66 16.84
C GLY A 50 0.16 -21.22 15.53
N GLY A 51 1.04 -21.50 14.56
CA GLY A 51 0.66 -22.09 13.27
C GLY A 51 0.03 -21.13 12.25
N THR A 52 -0.27 -19.88 12.60
CA THR A 52 -1.00 -18.95 11.69
C THR A 52 -0.13 -18.34 10.59
N GLY A 53 1.18 -18.25 10.82
CA GLY A 53 2.11 -17.47 9.97
C GLY A 53 2.05 -15.96 10.21
N TYR A 54 1.26 -15.49 11.19
CA TYR A 54 1.13 -14.09 11.57
C TYR A 54 1.46 -13.88 13.05
N LYS A 55 2.20 -12.81 13.37
CA LYS A 55 2.52 -12.43 14.75
C LYS A 55 2.60 -10.91 14.84
N GLY A 56 1.91 -10.33 15.81
CA GLY A 56 1.75 -8.87 15.91
C GLY A 56 0.78 -8.31 14.86
N ARG A 57 0.72 -6.98 14.78
CA ARG A 57 -0.11 -6.23 13.82
C ARG A 57 0.69 -5.04 13.32
N THR A 58 0.44 -4.63 12.08
CA THR A 58 1.01 -3.43 11.46
C THR A 58 -0.13 -2.52 11.06
N GLY A 59 -0.09 -1.25 11.47
CA GLY A 59 -1.07 -0.24 11.05
C GLY A 59 -0.72 0.33 9.68
N ILE A 60 -1.73 0.47 8.82
CA ILE A 60 -1.65 1.25 7.58
C ILE A 60 -2.40 2.55 7.86
N HIS A 61 -1.78 3.69 7.55
CA HIS A 61 -2.31 5.01 7.89
C HIS A 61 -2.43 5.85 6.62
N GLU A 62 -3.53 6.57 6.50
CA GLU A 62 -3.72 7.65 5.54
C GLU A 62 -3.80 8.95 6.37
N LEU A 63 -2.92 9.91 6.08
CA LEU A 63 -2.83 11.17 6.83
C LEU A 63 -3.15 12.35 5.92
N LEU A 64 -4.29 12.99 6.16
CA LEU A 64 -4.69 14.21 5.45
C LEU A 64 -4.25 15.44 6.24
N VAL A 65 -3.28 16.18 5.73
CA VAL A 65 -2.80 17.41 6.36
C VAL A 65 -3.70 18.57 5.97
N ALA A 66 -4.23 19.31 6.96
CA ALA A 66 -5.04 20.50 6.72
C ALA A 66 -4.15 21.72 6.37
N THR A 67 -3.51 21.68 5.20
CA THR A 67 -2.78 22.81 4.62
C THR A 67 -3.72 23.98 4.29
N ASN A 68 -3.16 25.16 3.98
CA ASN A 68 -4.00 26.30 3.57
C ASN A 68 -4.80 26.01 2.28
N PRO A 69 -4.21 25.43 1.21
CA PRO A 69 -4.98 24.98 0.04
C PRO A 69 -6.08 23.98 0.41
N MET A 70 -5.78 22.99 1.25
CA MET A 70 -6.76 21.99 1.67
C MET A 70 -7.94 22.62 2.42
N LYS A 71 -7.68 23.51 3.38
CA LYS A 71 -8.72 24.25 4.12
C LYS A 71 -9.61 25.06 3.19
N GLN A 72 -9.06 25.68 2.16
CA GLN A 72 -9.85 26.44 1.18
C GLN A 72 -10.79 25.53 0.38
N ARG A 73 -10.33 24.35 -0.04
CA ARG A 73 -11.17 23.36 -0.74
C ARG A 73 -12.31 22.86 0.13
N ILE A 74 -12.02 22.54 1.39
CA ILE A 74 -13.03 22.15 2.38
C ILE A 74 -14.06 23.28 2.57
N ALA A 75 -13.61 24.53 2.75
CA ALA A 75 -14.50 25.67 2.92
C ALA A 75 -15.41 25.92 1.71
N LYS A 76 -14.92 25.61 0.51
CA LYS A 76 -15.67 25.70 -0.76
C LYS A 76 -16.55 24.48 -1.04
N ARG A 77 -16.55 23.46 -0.15
CA ARG A 77 -17.26 22.18 -0.34
C ARG A 77 -16.88 21.51 -1.67
N ALA A 78 -15.58 21.51 -1.97
CA ALA A 78 -15.02 20.74 -3.07
C ALA A 78 -15.44 19.27 -2.99
N ASP A 79 -15.54 18.62 -4.14
CA ASP A 79 -15.88 17.20 -4.17
C ASP A 79 -14.70 16.34 -3.68
N VAL A 80 -15.00 15.07 -3.38
CA VAL A 80 -14.00 14.12 -2.89
C VAL A 80 -12.84 13.94 -3.88
N PRO A 81 -13.06 13.84 -5.21
CA PRO A 81 -11.96 13.79 -6.17
C PRO A 81 -11.01 14.99 -6.10
N GLU A 82 -11.51 16.22 -5.99
CA GLU A 82 -10.69 17.43 -5.89
C GLU A 82 -9.87 17.46 -4.59
N ILE A 83 -10.48 17.08 -3.46
CA ILE A 83 -9.79 16.95 -2.17
C ILE A 83 -8.70 15.89 -2.24
N ARG A 84 -9.00 14.72 -2.81
CA ARG A 84 -8.05 13.60 -2.94
C ARG A 84 -6.87 13.95 -3.85
N ALA A 85 -7.14 14.60 -4.99
CA ALA A 85 -6.10 15.01 -5.92
C ALA A 85 -5.11 15.99 -5.26
N LEU A 86 -5.62 16.98 -4.51
CA LEU A 86 -4.77 17.89 -3.75
C LEU A 86 -4.00 17.18 -2.64
N ALA A 87 -4.63 16.23 -1.93
CA ALA A 87 -3.97 15.46 -0.88
C ALA A 87 -2.76 14.67 -1.42
N ILE A 88 -2.94 13.94 -2.52
CA ILE A 88 -1.87 13.17 -3.18
C ILE A 88 -0.77 14.11 -3.70
N GLN A 89 -1.14 15.28 -4.24
CA GLN A 89 -0.15 16.25 -4.70
C GLN A 89 0.70 16.84 -3.56
N GLU A 90 0.12 17.03 -2.38
CA GLU A 90 0.80 17.58 -1.20
C GLU A 90 1.55 16.51 -0.38
N GLY A 91 1.36 15.21 -0.67
CA GLY A 91 2.02 14.09 0.00
C GLY A 91 1.55 12.72 -0.45
#